data_AF-A0A7C1W6L8-F1
#
_entry.id   AF-A0A7C1W6L8-F1
#
_cell.length_a   1.000
_cell.length_b   1.000
_cell.length_c   1.000
_cell.angle_alpha   90.00
_cell.angle_beta   90.00
_cell.angle_gamma   90.00
#
_symmetry.space_group_name_H-M   'P 1'
#
loop_
_entity.id
_entity.type
_entity.pdbx_description
1 polymer ?
#
loop_
_entity_poly.entity_id
_entity_poly.type
_entity_poly.pdbx_seq_one_letter_code
_entity_poly.pdbx_strand_id
1 'polypeptide(L)'
;HGFKGGFFSSRGLSIVDFTVNITVIIDKLVNPHLPIIPKLSMLAPYLAAVHGGIIMADENFSLTDEDYIEYASGYPAGPWYSEEIHGYNNRKVNYTVSKIKETLTLLDEKDMLNDYLSGPAWLAILGDTNMIPMYYYQPSQTDIYDRGLPSDNLYSLNESLSIGRVVSYNVEDASLLLDRTLFYKQLCDDDTSWLNSFNFLFGEGFGETAGVFHQIPYSKEIRKYGFNTNVYGDLRNSREIIRKLGVFNSNYIEYMGHGDWFWFIPSIYGLDYYSKVFDVAHMKNWVFKPSVFLTAACLMGRIDGIPSYMNIGLTLLHAGCNCFIGATRETGQEAGLTVLENSLLLNDTSIGEALRAEKQIDKEPPTYYVRVLYGDPAFNPYEPINGFSNQGRPIKS
;
A
#
# COMPACT_ATOMS: atom_id res chain seq x y z
N HIS A 1 -1.11 4.45 47.36
CA HIS A 1 0.02 3.49 47.33
C HIS A 1 0.30 3.10 45.90
N GLY A 2 1.51 3.43 45.41
CA GLY A 2 1.95 3.29 44.03
C GLY A 2 2.38 4.62 43.43
N PHE A 3 3.62 5.06 43.71
CA PHE A 3 4.27 6.12 42.93
C PHE A 3 4.70 5.53 41.58
N LYS A 4 4.03 5.92 40.49
CA LYS A 4 4.53 5.75 39.12
C LYS A 4 5.36 6.98 38.77
N GLY A 5 6.68 6.81 38.75
CA GLY A 5 7.62 7.78 38.23
C GLY A 5 7.58 7.80 36.70
N GLY A 6 7.49 9.01 36.14
CA GLY A 6 7.31 9.29 34.72
C GLY A 6 6.53 10.60 34.57
N PHE A 7 7.08 11.69 35.07
CA PHE A 7 6.50 13.02 34.92
C PHE A 7 6.67 13.44 33.45
N PHE A 8 5.66 13.19 32.62
CA PHE A 8 5.55 13.85 31.32
C PHE A 8 5.17 15.31 31.57
N SER A 9 6.12 16.22 31.38
CA SER A 9 5.81 17.64 31.25
C SER A 9 5.02 17.82 29.95
N SER A 10 3.70 17.95 30.06
CA SER A 10 2.72 18.19 28.99
C SER A 10 2.83 19.56 28.31
N ARG A 11 4.01 20.20 28.32
CA ARG A 11 4.21 21.55 27.82
C ARG A 11 5.32 21.61 26.77
N GLY A 12 4.99 21.16 25.55
CA GLY A 12 5.39 21.90 24.37
C GLY A 12 4.42 23.07 24.20
N LEU A 13 4.89 24.32 24.24
CA LEU A 13 4.06 25.49 23.95
C LEU A 13 3.96 25.63 22.42
N SER A 14 3.01 24.93 21.81
CA SER A 14 2.39 25.36 20.55
C SER A 14 0.92 25.61 20.83
N ILE A 15 0.61 26.82 21.31
CA ILE A 15 -0.77 27.31 21.38
C ILE A 15 -0.99 28.08 20.08
N VAL A 16 -1.58 27.42 19.09
CA VAL A 16 -2.16 28.10 17.94
C VAL A 16 -3.63 28.28 18.27
N ASP A 17 -3.99 29.46 18.77
CA ASP A 17 -5.39 29.85 18.90
C ASP A 17 -5.80 30.53 17.61
N PHE A 18 -6.66 29.87 16.84
CA PHE A 18 -7.16 30.38 15.58
C PHE A 18 -8.62 29.99 15.41
N THR A 19 -9.42 30.93 14.93
CA THR A 19 -10.81 30.68 14.56
C THR A 19 -10.85 30.30 13.08
N VAL A 20 -11.35 29.10 12.78
CA VAL A 20 -11.64 28.69 11.41
C VAL A 20 -13.12 28.89 11.15
N ASN A 21 -13.44 29.78 10.22
CA ASN A 21 -14.79 29.85 9.66
C ASN A 21 -14.86 28.88 8.48
N ILE A 22 -15.50 27.73 8.68
CA ILE A 22 -15.74 26.75 7.63
C ILE A 22 -17.11 27.05 7.01
N THR A 23 -17.12 27.38 5.72
CA THR A 23 -18.36 27.41 4.94
C THR A 23 -18.41 26.14 4.10
N VAL A 24 -19.40 25.29 4.34
CA VAL A 24 -19.63 24.07 3.57
C VAL A 24 -20.76 24.32 2.58
N ILE A 25 -20.48 24.16 1.29
CA ILE A 25 -21.48 24.17 0.22
C ILE A 25 -21.70 22.72 -0.20
N ILE A 26 -22.95 22.27 -0.19
CA ILE A 26 -23.33 20.90 -0.55
C ILE A 26 -24.21 20.99 -1.79
N ASP A 27 -23.72 20.45 -2.90
CA ASP A 27 -24.45 20.38 -4.16
C ASP A 27 -24.87 18.94 -4.47
N LYS A 28 -26.02 18.79 -5.12
CA LYS A 28 -26.49 17.48 -5.58
C LYS A 28 -25.79 17.12 -6.89
N LEU A 29 -25.20 15.92 -6.94
CA LEU A 29 -24.62 15.38 -8.17
C LEU A 29 -25.72 15.07 -9.21
N VAL A 30 -25.39 15.27 -10.49
CA VAL A 30 -26.27 14.91 -11.61
C VAL A 30 -26.36 13.39 -11.78
N ASN A 31 -25.25 12.68 -11.54
CA ASN A 31 -25.12 11.23 -11.60
C ASN A 31 -24.24 10.79 -10.41
N PRO A 32 -24.55 9.66 -9.73
CA PRO A 32 -23.75 9.12 -8.63
C PRO A 32 -22.33 8.70 -9.03
N HIS A 33 -22.05 8.50 -10.31
CA HIS A 33 -20.75 8.10 -10.85
C HIS A 33 -19.63 9.05 -10.44
N LEU A 34 -18.80 8.62 -9.48
CA LEU A 34 -17.83 9.47 -8.80
C LEU A 34 -16.46 8.78 -8.69
N PRO A 35 -15.69 8.65 -9.78
CA PRO A 35 -14.30 8.20 -9.70
C PRO A 35 -13.48 9.21 -8.89
N ILE A 36 -12.72 8.72 -7.91
CA ILE A 36 -11.73 9.51 -7.17
C ILE A 36 -10.55 9.84 -8.10
N ILE A 37 -10.20 8.91 -9.00
CA ILE A 37 -9.14 9.06 -10.00
C ILE A 37 -9.74 8.81 -11.38
N PRO A 38 -10.29 9.86 -12.03
CA PRO A 38 -10.90 9.73 -13.33
C PRO A 38 -9.94 9.14 -14.37
N LYS A 39 -10.47 8.25 -15.22
CA LYS A 39 -9.77 7.63 -16.36
C LYS A 39 -8.62 6.68 -16.00
N LEU A 40 -8.42 6.29 -14.74
CA LEU A 40 -7.33 5.40 -14.34
C LEU A 40 -7.26 4.09 -15.15
N SER A 41 -8.42 3.49 -15.47
CA SER A 41 -8.52 2.24 -16.22
C SER A 41 -7.98 2.32 -17.65
N MET A 42 -7.75 3.52 -18.20
CA MET A 42 -7.14 3.68 -19.53
C MET A 42 -5.71 3.16 -19.61
N LEU A 43 -5.07 2.91 -18.47
CA LEU A 43 -3.72 2.36 -18.39
C LEU A 43 -3.69 0.82 -18.53
N ALA A 44 -4.84 0.14 -18.39
CA ALA A 44 -4.91 -1.32 -18.42
C ALA A 44 -4.37 -1.96 -19.72
N PRO A 45 -4.59 -1.39 -20.92
CA PRO A 45 -3.99 -1.90 -22.15
C PRO A 45 -2.47 -1.90 -22.16
N TYR A 46 -1.82 -0.90 -21.56
CA TYR A 46 -0.35 -0.86 -21.51
C TYR A 46 0.19 -1.98 -20.62
N LEU A 47 -0.39 -2.15 -19.43
CA LEU A 47 0.04 -3.19 -18.49
C LEU A 47 -0.21 -4.59 -19.06
N ALA A 48 -1.41 -4.82 -19.62
CA ALA A 48 -1.74 -6.10 -20.25
C ALA A 48 -0.82 -6.42 -21.43
N ALA A 49 -0.51 -5.44 -22.30
CA ALA A 49 0.39 -5.66 -23.43
C ALA A 49 1.82 -6.01 -22.97
N VAL A 50 2.31 -5.39 -21.90
CA VAL A 50 3.68 -5.59 -21.43
C VAL A 50 3.85 -6.90 -20.67
N HIS A 51 2.80 -7.45 -20.06
CA HIS A 51 2.85 -8.74 -19.37
C HIS A 51 2.19 -9.89 -20.14
N GLY A 52 1.64 -9.65 -21.34
CA GLY A 52 0.88 -10.64 -22.10
C GLY A 52 -0.43 -11.05 -21.43
N GLY A 53 -1.06 -10.13 -20.71
CA GLY A 53 -2.26 -10.37 -19.90
C GLY A 53 -3.59 -10.19 -20.65
N ILE A 54 -4.69 -10.52 -19.96
CA ILE A 54 -6.07 -10.34 -20.41
C ILE A 54 -6.68 -9.15 -19.66
N ILE A 55 -7.43 -8.30 -20.36
CA ILE A 55 -8.15 -7.18 -19.76
C ILE A 55 -9.59 -7.60 -19.49
N MET A 56 -10.02 -7.43 -18.24
CA MET A 56 -11.43 -7.50 -17.85
C MET A 56 -11.93 -6.07 -17.64
N ALA A 57 -12.96 -5.68 -18.40
CA ALA A 57 -13.59 -4.38 -18.27
C ALA A 57 -15.11 -4.54 -18.28
N ASP A 58 -15.76 -4.02 -17.25
CA ASP A 58 -17.21 -4.03 -17.10
C ASP A 58 -17.61 -2.81 -16.27
N GLU A 59 -18.59 -2.04 -16.74
CA GLU A 59 -19.10 -0.87 -16.04
C GLU A 59 -19.77 -1.23 -14.71
N ASN A 60 -20.26 -2.47 -14.59
CA ASN A 60 -20.93 -2.99 -13.40
C ASN A 60 -20.00 -3.20 -12.20
N PHE A 61 -18.67 -3.10 -12.41
CA PHE A 61 -17.70 -3.12 -11.30
C PHE A 61 -17.82 -1.90 -10.40
N SER A 62 -18.34 -0.77 -10.91
CA SER A 62 -18.47 0.48 -10.17
C SER A 62 -19.37 0.34 -8.94
N LEU A 63 -18.92 0.90 -7.81
CA LEU A 63 -19.72 1.05 -6.60
C LEU A 63 -20.78 2.14 -6.76
N THR A 64 -20.42 3.23 -7.44
CA THR A 64 -21.22 4.45 -7.48
C THR A 64 -22.11 4.49 -8.73
N ASP A 65 -22.99 3.51 -8.87
CA ASP A 65 -24.00 3.44 -9.94
C ASP A 65 -25.35 4.06 -9.50
N GLU A 66 -26.39 3.97 -10.33
CA GLU A 66 -27.73 4.51 -10.02
C GLU A 66 -28.34 3.90 -8.75
N ASP A 67 -28.15 2.60 -8.51
CA ASP A 67 -28.67 1.89 -7.34
C ASP A 67 -28.01 2.38 -6.05
N TYR A 68 -26.75 2.84 -6.12
CA TYR A 68 -26.01 3.36 -4.97
C TYR A 68 -26.74 4.49 -4.24
N ILE A 69 -27.51 5.33 -4.94
CA ILE A 69 -28.25 6.46 -4.34
C ILE A 69 -29.21 5.96 -3.26
N GLU A 70 -29.91 4.85 -3.51
CA GLU A 70 -30.87 4.28 -2.57
C GLU A 70 -30.14 3.74 -1.34
N TYR A 71 -29.08 2.94 -1.55
CA TYR A 71 -28.30 2.34 -0.46
C TYR A 71 -27.56 3.38 0.39
N ALA A 72 -27.10 4.47 -0.20
CA ALA A 72 -26.44 5.56 0.50
C ALA A 72 -27.44 6.55 1.13
N SER A 73 -28.76 6.31 1.03
CA SER A 73 -29.82 7.22 1.49
C SER A 73 -29.66 8.65 0.94
N GLY A 74 -29.12 8.78 -0.27
CA GLY A 74 -28.81 10.05 -0.91
C GLY A 74 -27.62 10.82 -0.34
N TYR A 75 -26.88 10.28 0.63
CA TYR A 75 -25.67 10.89 1.19
C TYR A 75 -24.41 10.41 0.45
N PRO A 76 -23.34 11.23 0.38
CA PRO A 76 -22.06 10.82 -0.18
C PRO A 76 -21.25 9.91 0.76
N ALA A 77 -21.86 9.42 1.85
CA ALA A 77 -21.19 8.55 2.81
C ALA A 77 -21.01 7.16 2.20
N GLY A 78 -19.76 6.70 2.14
CA GLY A 78 -19.43 5.38 1.59
C GLY A 78 -19.37 4.28 2.65
N PRO A 79 -19.07 3.05 2.20
CA PRO A 79 -18.90 1.90 3.08
C PRO A 79 -17.86 2.13 4.18
N TRP A 80 -16.86 3.00 3.94
CA TRP A 80 -15.86 3.39 4.93
C TRP A 80 -16.40 4.10 6.18
N TYR A 81 -17.61 4.68 6.15
CA TYR A 81 -18.25 5.30 7.33
C TYR A 81 -19.58 4.65 7.74
N SER A 82 -20.19 3.83 6.86
CA SER A 82 -21.48 3.21 7.12
C SER A 82 -21.46 1.71 6.85
N GLU A 83 -21.59 0.92 7.92
CA GLU A 83 -21.67 -0.55 7.83
C GLU A 83 -22.92 -1.04 7.06
N GLU A 84 -23.99 -0.23 7.04
CA GLU A 84 -25.22 -0.56 6.32
C GLU A 84 -24.97 -0.70 4.81
N ILE A 85 -23.96 0.00 4.27
CA ILE A 85 -23.61 -0.02 2.85
C ILE A 85 -22.70 -1.21 2.51
N HIS A 86 -22.06 -1.85 3.50
CA HIS A 86 -21.15 -2.99 3.26
C HIS A 86 -21.83 -4.11 2.48
N GLY A 87 -23.10 -4.39 2.74
CA GLY A 87 -23.84 -5.43 2.03
C GLY A 87 -23.97 -5.16 0.53
N TYR A 88 -24.24 -3.91 0.15
CA TYR A 88 -24.31 -3.51 -1.26
C TYR A 88 -22.91 -3.50 -1.90
N ASN A 89 -21.92 -2.89 -1.24
CA ASN A 89 -20.54 -2.87 -1.70
C ASN A 89 -20.00 -4.29 -1.95
N ASN A 90 -20.19 -5.19 -0.99
CA ASN A 90 -19.67 -6.56 -1.10
C ASN A 90 -20.40 -7.36 -2.19
N ARG A 91 -21.64 -7.02 -2.58
CA ARG A 91 -22.29 -7.60 -3.76
C ARG A 91 -21.57 -7.20 -5.06
N LYS A 92 -21.15 -5.93 -5.18
CA LYS A 92 -20.34 -5.45 -6.32
C LYS A 92 -19.02 -6.19 -6.41
N VAL A 93 -18.32 -6.34 -5.29
CA VAL A 93 -17.06 -7.11 -5.23
C VAL A 93 -17.28 -8.57 -5.64
N ASN A 94 -18.33 -9.22 -5.13
CA ASN A 94 -18.65 -10.61 -5.47
C ASN A 94 -18.98 -10.81 -6.97
N TYR A 95 -19.65 -9.82 -7.59
CA TYR A 95 -19.87 -9.83 -9.04
C TYR A 95 -18.55 -9.76 -9.80
N THR A 96 -17.65 -8.84 -9.45
CA THR A 96 -16.32 -8.76 -10.05
C THR A 96 -15.54 -10.07 -9.87
N VAL A 97 -15.61 -10.69 -8.69
CA VAL A 97 -15.01 -12.01 -8.41
C VAL A 97 -15.58 -13.10 -9.32
N SER A 98 -16.88 -13.07 -9.65
CA SER A 98 -17.44 -14.04 -10.60
C SER A 98 -16.87 -13.86 -12.00
N LYS A 99 -16.62 -12.61 -12.44
CA LYS A 99 -15.96 -12.31 -13.72
C LYS A 99 -14.51 -12.76 -13.79
N ILE A 100 -13.78 -12.66 -12.68
CA ILE A 100 -12.43 -13.23 -12.57
C ILE A 100 -12.49 -14.76 -12.76
N LYS A 101 -13.40 -15.45 -12.07
CA LYS A 101 -13.57 -16.91 -12.20
C LYS A 101 -13.99 -17.35 -13.61
N GLU A 102 -14.90 -16.62 -14.24
CA GLU A 102 -15.28 -16.85 -15.65
C GLU A 102 -14.06 -16.75 -16.56
N THR A 103 -13.20 -15.74 -16.36
CA THR A 103 -11.96 -15.57 -17.15
C THR A 103 -10.97 -16.71 -16.93
N LEU A 104 -10.81 -17.19 -15.70
CA LEU A 104 -9.95 -18.35 -15.41
C LEU A 104 -10.47 -19.65 -16.04
N THR A 105 -11.78 -19.78 -16.23
CA THR A 105 -12.37 -20.93 -16.94
C THR A 105 -11.90 -20.98 -18.41
N LEU A 106 -11.68 -19.82 -19.04
CA LEU A 106 -11.11 -19.75 -20.39
C LEU A 106 -9.68 -20.30 -20.46
N LEU A 107 -8.90 -20.16 -19.39
CA LEU A 107 -7.56 -20.75 -19.29
C LEU A 107 -7.64 -22.27 -19.07
N ASP A 108 -8.64 -22.74 -18.33
CA ASP A 108 -8.88 -24.17 -18.08
C ASP A 108 -9.26 -24.89 -19.38
N GLU A 109 -10.11 -24.29 -20.21
CA GLU A 109 -10.47 -24.79 -21.55
C GLU A 109 -9.27 -24.91 -22.51
N LYS A 110 -8.14 -24.31 -22.17
CA LYS A 110 -6.88 -24.37 -22.92
C LYS A 110 -5.80 -25.19 -22.22
N ASP A 111 -6.14 -25.90 -21.14
CA ASP A 111 -5.21 -26.64 -20.30
C ASP A 111 -4.06 -25.78 -19.73
N MET A 112 -4.29 -24.46 -19.57
CA MET A 112 -3.29 -23.49 -19.09
C MET A 112 -3.49 -23.08 -17.63
N LEU A 113 -4.63 -23.40 -17.02
CA LEU A 113 -4.99 -22.87 -15.70
C LEU A 113 -4.03 -23.34 -14.60
N ASN A 114 -3.69 -24.63 -14.56
CA ASN A 114 -2.81 -25.17 -13.52
C ASN A 114 -1.40 -24.56 -13.60
N ASP A 115 -0.85 -24.43 -14.80
CA ASP A 115 0.45 -23.81 -15.03
C ASP A 115 0.43 -22.32 -14.67
N TYR A 116 -0.66 -21.61 -15.01
CA TYR A 116 -0.84 -20.21 -14.65
C TYR A 116 -0.91 -20.00 -13.13
N LEU A 117 -1.72 -20.78 -12.42
CA LEU A 117 -1.94 -20.65 -10.98
C LEU A 117 -0.73 -21.11 -10.15
N SER A 118 0.01 -22.13 -10.63
CA SER A 118 1.27 -22.56 -10.01
C SER A 118 2.42 -21.58 -10.27
N GLY A 119 2.29 -20.75 -11.31
CA GLY A 119 3.19 -19.65 -11.63
C GLY A 119 2.85 -18.34 -10.91
N PRO A 120 3.23 -17.19 -11.51
CA PRO A 120 3.08 -15.89 -10.86
C PRO A 120 1.63 -15.43 -10.66
N ALA A 121 0.70 -15.88 -11.52
CA ALA A 121 -0.73 -15.66 -11.40
C ALA A 121 -1.17 -14.22 -11.06
N TRP A 122 -0.57 -13.21 -11.71
CA TRP A 122 -0.78 -11.80 -11.37
C TRP A 122 -2.19 -11.29 -11.67
N LEU A 123 -2.74 -10.50 -10.76
CA LEU A 123 -3.97 -9.74 -10.95
C LEU A 123 -3.76 -8.28 -10.57
N ALA A 124 -3.69 -7.41 -11.56
CA ALA A 124 -3.60 -5.97 -11.37
C ALA A 124 -4.98 -5.31 -11.37
N ILE A 125 -5.27 -4.48 -10.37
CA ILE A 125 -6.50 -3.69 -10.28
C ILE A 125 -6.20 -2.26 -10.73
N LEU A 126 -6.82 -1.81 -11.84
CA LEU A 126 -6.72 -0.44 -12.36
C LEU A 126 -8.05 0.29 -12.23
N GLY A 127 -8.30 0.76 -11.02
CA GLY A 127 -9.47 1.57 -10.65
C GLY A 127 -9.32 2.05 -9.22
N ASP A 128 -9.89 3.20 -8.88
CA ASP A 128 -10.02 3.62 -7.50
C ASP A 128 -11.12 2.80 -6.77
N THR A 129 -11.30 3.04 -5.47
CA THR A 129 -12.23 2.28 -4.63
C THR A 129 -13.71 2.57 -4.91
N ASN A 130 -14.05 3.63 -5.64
CA ASN A 130 -15.41 3.86 -6.12
C ASN A 130 -15.66 3.14 -7.46
N MET A 131 -14.62 2.88 -8.25
CA MET A 131 -14.73 2.21 -9.54
C MET A 131 -14.53 0.69 -9.46
N ILE A 132 -13.59 0.22 -8.64
CA ILE A 132 -13.39 -1.19 -8.32
C ILE A 132 -13.26 -1.28 -6.79
N PRO A 133 -14.37 -1.54 -6.07
CA PRO A 133 -14.40 -1.44 -4.61
C PRO A 133 -13.56 -2.51 -3.92
N MET A 134 -13.17 -2.23 -2.68
CA MET A 134 -12.61 -3.22 -1.77
C MET A 134 -13.72 -4.01 -1.08
N TYR A 135 -13.46 -5.25 -0.69
CA TYR A 135 -14.38 -6.02 0.17
C TYR A 135 -14.26 -5.54 1.62
N TYR A 136 -15.38 -5.28 2.29
CA TYR A 136 -15.39 -4.91 3.71
C TYR A 136 -15.64 -6.14 4.58
N TYR A 137 -14.60 -6.61 5.27
CA TYR A 137 -14.70 -7.67 6.26
C TYR A 137 -15.22 -7.12 7.61
N GLN A 138 -15.73 -8.03 8.43
CA GLN A 138 -16.25 -7.79 9.79
C GLN A 138 -15.39 -8.55 10.81
N PRO A 139 -15.37 -8.13 12.09
CA PRO A 139 -16.00 -6.92 12.63
C PRO A 139 -15.21 -5.65 12.32
N SER A 140 -15.86 -4.49 12.44
CA SER A 140 -15.14 -3.21 12.53
C SER A 140 -14.28 -3.15 13.80
N GLN A 141 -13.18 -2.41 13.74
CA GLN A 141 -12.30 -2.22 14.89
C GLN A 141 -12.94 -1.24 15.88
N THR A 142 -12.70 -1.47 17.18
CA THR A 142 -13.16 -0.57 18.24
C THR A 142 -12.33 0.70 18.23
N ASP A 143 -12.89 1.81 18.71
CA ASP A 143 -12.19 3.08 18.94
C ASP A 143 -11.70 3.85 17.71
N ILE A 144 -11.90 3.33 16.49
CA ILE A 144 -11.78 4.08 15.23
C ILE A 144 -13.16 4.39 14.63
N TYR A 145 -13.27 5.55 13.97
CA TYR A 145 -14.52 5.96 13.34
C TYR A 145 -14.79 5.20 12.02
N ASP A 146 -13.72 4.75 11.38
CA ASP A 146 -13.80 4.02 10.11
C ASP A 146 -14.42 2.64 10.30
N ARG A 147 -15.24 2.24 9.31
CA ARG A 147 -15.99 0.99 9.35
C ARG A 147 -15.35 -0.09 8.48
N GLY A 148 -15.51 -1.33 8.95
CA GLY A 148 -15.02 -2.56 8.36
C GLY A 148 -13.51 -2.63 8.19
N LEU A 149 -13.08 -3.77 7.65
CA LEU A 149 -11.70 -4.00 7.21
C LEU A 149 -11.71 -4.09 5.67
N PRO A 150 -11.59 -2.97 4.94
CA PRO A 150 -11.58 -2.98 3.48
C PRO A 150 -10.30 -3.64 2.95
N SER A 151 -10.45 -4.49 1.94
CA SER A 151 -9.35 -5.24 1.36
C SER A 151 -9.63 -5.71 -0.07
N ASP A 152 -8.56 -5.87 -0.84
CA ASP A 152 -8.58 -6.50 -2.16
C ASP A 152 -8.47 -8.04 -2.09
N ASN A 153 -8.33 -8.63 -0.89
CA ASN A 153 -8.10 -10.07 -0.70
C ASN A 153 -9.11 -10.96 -1.44
N LEU A 154 -10.39 -10.60 -1.50
CA LEU A 154 -11.39 -11.46 -2.13
C LEU A 154 -11.12 -11.66 -3.63
N TYR A 155 -10.48 -10.69 -4.30
CA TYR A 155 -10.06 -10.80 -5.68
C TYR A 155 -8.95 -11.84 -5.90
N SER A 156 -8.19 -12.20 -4.85
CA SER A 156 -7.10 -13.18 -4.94
C SER A 156 -7.58 -14.63 -5.10
N LEU A 157 -8.89 -14.89 -4.95
CA LEU A 157 -9.47 -16.22 -4.97
C LEU A 157 -8.78 -17.17 -3.96
N ASN A 158 -8.79 -16.78 -2.68
CA ASN A 158 -8.13 -17.53 -1.60
C ASN A 158 -6.63 -17.71 -1.87
N GLU A 159 -5.94 -16.58 -2.09
CA GLU A 159 -4.50 -16.51 -2.33
C GLU A 159 -4.01 -17.34 -3.53
N SER A 160 -4.87 -17.58 -4.53
CA SER A 160 -4.48 -18.23 -5.79
C SER A 160 -3.80 -17.23 -6.73
N LEU A 161 -4.25 -15.98 -6.72
CA LEU A 161 -3.74 -14.90 -7.56
C LEU A 161 -2.89 -13.91 -6.75
N SER A 162 -1.83 -13.41 -7.36
CA SER A 162 -0.97 -12.36 -6.82
C SER A 162 -1.53 -10.99 -7.12
N ILE A 163 -2.18 -10.39 -6.13
CA ILE A 163 -2.95 -9.15 -6.29
C ILE A 163 -2.12 -7.89 -6.03
N GLY A 164 -2.33 -6.86 -6.84
CA GLY A 164 -1.81 -5.51 -6.61
C GLY A 164 -2.72 -4.47 -7.23
N ARG A 165 -2.91 -3.32 -6.58
CA ARG A 165 -3.70 -2.21 -7.10
C ARG A 165 -2.79 -1.12 -7.65
N VAL A 166 -2.88 -0.85 -8.95
CA VAL A 166 -2.10 0.22 -9.58
C VAL A 166 -2.88 1.52 -9.42
N VAL A 167 -2.45 2.35 -8.46
CA VAL A 167 -3.13 3.58 -8.05
C VAL A 167 -2.10 4.63 -7.63
N SER A 168 -2.40 5.90 -7.90
CA SER A 168 -1.57 7.05 -7.52
C SER A 168 -2.44 8.32 -7.39
N TYR A 169 -1.86 9.53 -7.43
CA TYR A 169 -2.67 10.77 -7.31
C TYR A 169 -3.66 10.97 -8.45
N ASN A 170 -3.23 10.71 -9.69
CA ASN A 170 -4.01 10.89 -10.90
C ASN A 170 -3.51 9.90 -11.99
N VAL A 171 -4.10 9.98 -13.18
CA VAL A 171 -3.75 9.07 -14.28
C VAL A 171 -2.33 9.31 -14.80
N GLU A 172 -1.84 10.54 -14.81
CA GLU A 172 -0.48 10.88 -15.21
C GLU A 172 0.55 10.31 -14.22
N ASP A 173 0.26 10.43 -12.93
CA ASP A 173 1.10 9.92 -11.85
C ASP A 173 1.12 8.38 -11.82
N ALA A 174 -0.02 7.74 -12.06
CA ALA A 174 -0.10 6.29 -12.23
C ALA A 174 0.63 5.81 -13.51
N SER A 175 0.61 6.60 -14.59
CA SER A 175 1.40 6.31 -15.78
C SER A 175 2.90 6.37 -15.47
N LEU A 176 3.35 7.37 -14.72
CA LEU A 176 4.75 7.47 -14.28
C LEU A 176 5.15 6.31 -13.37
N LEU A 177 4.26 5.87 -12.48
CA LEU A 177 4.47 4.67 -11.66
C LEU A 177 4.74 3.44 -12.54
N LEU A 178 3.90 3.21 -13.56
CA LEU A 178 4.09 2.11 -14.51
C LEU A 178 5.40 2.25 -15.29
N ASP A 179 5.73 3.45 -15.77
CA ASP A 179 6.99 3.68 -16.48
C ASP A 179 8.20 3.32 -15.60
N ARG A 180 8.21 3.71 -14.32
CA ARG A 180 9.31 3.36 -13.41
C ARG A 180 9.40 1.86 -13.14
N THR A 181 8.28 1.16 -13.08
CA THR A 181 8.25 -0.30 -12.93
C THR A 181 8.79 -0.98 -14.18
N LEU A 182 8.26 -0.62 -15.34
CA LEU A 182 8.62 -1.27 -16.59
C LEU A 182 10.09 -0.98 -16.93
N PHE A 183 10.52 0.27 -16.86
CA PHE A 183 11.88 0.67 -17.21
C PHE A 183 12.86 0.63 -16.03
N TYR A 184 12.49 -0.04 -14.94
CA TYR A 184 13.28 -0.11 -13.70
C TYR A 184 14.76 -0.38 -13.93
N LYS A 185 15.10 -1.45 -14.68
CA LYS A 185 16.51 -1.77 -14.99
C LYS A 185 17.26 -0.62 -15.67
N GLN A 186 16.64 0.06 -16.64
CA GLN A 186 17.28 1.17 -17.35
C GLN A 186 17.51 2.36 -16.40
N LEU A 187 16.55 2.65 -15.54
CA LEU A 187 16.67 3.69 -14.52
C LEU A 187 17.77 3.38 -13.49
N CYS A 188 17.95 2.10 -13.19
CA CYS A 188 18.99 1.62 -12.28
C CYS A 188 20.39 1.65 -12.92
N ASP A 189 20.51 1.38 -14.21
CA ASP A 189 21.79 1.42 -14.95
C ASP A 189 22.39 2.84 -14.98
N ASP A 190 21.55 3.89 -14.92
CA ASP A 190 22.00 5.29 -14.89
C ASP A 190 22.66 5.69 -13.55
N ASP A 191 22.25 5.07 -12.44
CA ASP A 191 22.80 5.30 -11.10
C ASP A 191 22.61 4.07 -10.22
N THR A 192 23.69 3.32 -10.01
CA THR A 192 23.68 2.08 -9.24
C THR A 192 23.91 2.29 -7.74
N SER A 193 24.10 3.52 -7.25
CA SER A 193 24.62 3.77 -5.89
C SER A 193 23.65 3.36 -4.77
N TRP A 194 22.38 3.17 -5.10
CA TRP A 194 21.30 2.89 -4.16
C TRP A 194 20.75 1.46 -4.26
N LEU A 195 21.16 0.68 -5.27
CA LEU A 195 20.57 -0.63 -5.59
C LEU A 195 20.74 -1.67 -4.48
N ASN A 196 21.90 -1.69 -3.85
CA ASN A 196 22.17 -2.63 -2.76
C ASN A 196 21.64 -2.12 -1.42
N SER A 197 21.08 -0.92 -1.34
CA SER A 197 20.66 -0.32 -0.08
C SER A 197 19.31 -0.85 0.39
N PHE A 198 19.24 -1.25 1.66
CA PHE A 198 17.99 -1.55 2.36
C PHE A 198 17.99 -0.83 3.71
N ASN A 199 17.20 0.24 3.81
CA ASN A 199 17.14 1.07 5.00
C ASN A 199 15.89 0.75 5.83
N PHE A 200 16.10 0.65 7.14
CA PHE A 200 15.08 0.35 8.14
C PHE A 200 14.82 1.59 8.99
N LEU A 201 13.57 1.97 9.12
CA LEU A 201 13.09 3.05 9.96
C LEU A 201 12.12 2.44 10.97
N PHE A 202 12.32 2.72 12.27
CA PHE A 202 11.29 2.43 13.26
C PHE A 202 10.85 3.67 14.01
N GLY A 203 9.61 3.63 14.48
CA GLY A 203 8.92 4.62 15.29
C GLY A 203 9.51 4.73 16.71
N GLU A 204 8.76 4.25 17.68
CA GLU A 204 9.07 4.32 19.10
C GLU A 204 9.71 3.06 19.63
N GLY A 205 10.74 3.24 20.45
CA GLY A 205 11.07 2.28 21.49
C GLY A 205 11.61 1.00 20.89
N PHE A 206 12.91 0.81 21.05
CA PHE A 206 13.63 -0.41 20.70
C PHE A 206 12.88 -1.73 21.05
N GLY A 207 11.94 -1.77 22.03
CA GLY A 207 11.06 -2.92 22.27
C GLY A 207 9.53 -2.67 22.29
N GLU A 208 9.04 -1.53 21.82
CA GLU A 208 7.59 -1.24 21.63
C GLU A 208 7.17 -1.33 20.15
N THR A 209 8.13 -1.07 19.27
CA THR A 209 8.06 -1.37 17.84
C THR A 209 9.13 -2.41 17.50
N ALA A 210 9.01 -3.05 16.33
CA ALA A 210 9.83 -4.21 15.97
C ALA A 210 11.33 -3.90 15.70
N GLY A 211 11.84 -2.76 16.15
CA GLY A 211 13.23 -2.32 16.03
C GLY A 211 14.24 -3.36 16.55
N VAL A 212 14.23 -3.72 17.84
CA VAL A 212 15.20 -4.71 18.37
C VAL A 212 14.84 -6.13 18.01
N PHE A 213 13.55 -6.44 17.90
CA PHE A 213 13.10 -7.83 17.74
C PHE A 213 13.09 -8.29 16.27
N HIS A 214 12.96 -7.36 15.32
CA HIS A 214 12.94 -7.66 13.89
C HIS A 214 13.98 -6.84 13.10
N GLN A 215 13.86 -5.52 13.02
CA GLN A 215 14.65 -4.72 12.06
C GLN A 215 16.17 -4.80 12.29
N ILE A 216 16.63 -4.70 13.55
CA ILE A 216 18.04 -4.82 13.90
C ILE A 216 18.59 -6.23 13.57
N PRO A 217 17.99 -7.34 14.02
CA PRO A 217 18.47 -8.67 13.66
C PRO A 217 18.34 -8.95 12.16
N TYR A 218 17.22 -8.60 11.53
CA TYR A 218 17.00 -8.82 10.10
C TYR A 218 17.98 -8.02 9.23
N SER A 219 18.27 -6.76 9.59
CA SER A 219 19.29 -5.95 8.91
C SER A 219 20.69 -6.57 8.94
N LYS A 220 21.01 -7.38 9.96
CA LYS A 220 22.29 -8.13 10.03
C LYS A 220 22.24 -9.41 9.20
N GLU A 221 21.09 -10.07 9.18
CA GLU A 221 20.88 -11.28 8.38
C GLU A 221 21.01 -10.95 6.89
N ILE A 222 20.26 -9.94 6.43
CA ILE A 222 20.16 -9.64 5.00
C ILE A 222 21.48 -9.11 4.40
N ARG A 223 22.39 -8.56 5.23
CA ARG A 223 23.77 -8.22 4.81
C ARG A 223 24.55 -9.41 4.26
N LYS A 224 24.26 -10.63 4.74
CA LYS A 224 24.91 -11.86 4.24
C LYS A 224 24.59 -12.11 2.76
N TYR A 225 23.50 -11.52 2.26
CA TYR A 225 23.01 -11.64 0.90
C TYR A 225 23.39 -10.42 0.03
N GLY A 226 24.35 -9.61 0.49
CA GLY A 226 24.92 -8.51 -0.31
C GLY A 226 24.27 -7.14 -0.13
N PHE A 227 23.27 -7.03 0.75
CA PHE A 227 22.63 -5.75 1.06
C PHE A 227 23.49 -4.84 1.96
N ASN A 228 23.50 -3.55 1.63
CA ASN A 228 24.00 -2.46 2.46
C ASN A 228 22.86 -1.94 3.34
N THR A 229 22.82 -2.36 4.60
CA THR A 229 21.72 -1.97 5.49
C THR A 229 22.05 -0.81 6.42
N ASN A 230 21.06 0.00 6.76
CA ASN A 230 21.13 0.97 7.85
C ASN A 230 19.83 0.94 8.65
N VAL A 231 19.92 1.12 9.97
CA VAL A 231 18.76 1.16 10.85
C VAL A 231 18.70 2.52 11.54
N TYR A 232 17.55 3.19 11.42
CA TYR A 232 17.29 4.53 11.96
C TYR A 232 16.15 4.46 12.97
N GLY A 233 16.48 4.66 14.25
CA GLY A 233 15.53 4.67 15.37
C GLY A 233 15.50 5.99 16.12
N ASP A 234 14.70 6.06 17.19
CA ASP A 234 14.25 7.19 18.03
C ASP A 234 15.02 8.54 17.95
N LEU A 235 16.35 8.52 17.89
CA LEU A 235 17.19 9.73 17.90
C LEU A 235 17.68 10.17 16.51
N ARG A 236 17.39 9.40 15.45
CA ARG A 236 17.90 9.57 14.09
C ARG A 236 16.84 9.39 13.01
N ASN A 237 15.58 9.37 13.39
CA ASN A 237 14.46 9.03 12.50
C ASN A 237 13.56 10.24 12.16
N SER A 238 13.83 11.43 12.69
CA SER A 238 13.08 12.64 12.31
C SER A 238 13.12 12.89 10.80
N ARG A 239 12.05 13.46 10.24
CA ARG A 239 11.97 13.83 8.82
C ARG A 239 13.18 14.62 8.34
N GLU A 240 13.64 15.59 9.12
CA GLU A 240 14.80 16.45 8.79
C GLU A 240 16.08 15.63 8.73
N ILE A 241 16.28 14.72 9.69
CA ILE A 241 17.47 13.88 9.77
C ILE A 241 17.46 12.86 8.62
N ILE A 242 16.34 12.16 8.42
CA ILE A 242 16.16 11.16 7.36
C ILE A 242 16.34 11.78 5.98
N ARG A 243 15.80 12.98 5.76
CA ARG A 243 16.04 13.76 4.54
C ARG A 243 17.52 14.09 4.37
N LYS A 244 18.19 14.59 5.41
CA LYS A 244 19.61 14.96 5.37
C LYS A 244 20.51 13.76 5.10
N LEU A 245 20.15 12.59 5.63
CA LEU A 245 20.90 11.34 5.44
C LEU A 245 20.58 10.64 4.12
N GLY A 246 19.61 11.14 3.34
CA GLY A 246 19.23 10.54 2.07
C GLY A 246 18.68 9.13 2.21
N VAL A 247 17.99 8.83 3.32
CA VAL A 247 17.55 7.45 3.65
C VAL A 247 16.62 6.86 2.61
N PHE A 248 15.81 7.69 1.95
CA PHE A 248 14.92 7.24 0.88
C PHE A 248 15.60 7.11 -0.49
N ASN A 249 16.91 7.36 -0.58
CA ASN A 249 17.73 6.96 -1.74
C ASN A 249 18.20 5.52 -1.56
N SER A 250 17.23 4.60 -1.49
CA SER A 250 17.45 3.19 -1.17
C SER A 250 16.55 2.34 -2.04
N ASN A 251 16.97 1.12 -2.36
CA ASN A 251 16.17 0.23 -3.18
C ASN A 251 15.00 -0.36 -2.38
N TYR A 252 15.26 -0.67 -1.11
CA TYR A 252 14.23 -1.07 -0.17
C TYR A 252 14.23 -0.13 1.03
N ILE A 253 13.02 0.18 1.49
CA ILE A 253 12.78 0.96 2.69
C ILE A 253 11.74 0.19 3.49
N GLU A 254 12.03 -0.06 4.76
CA GLU A 254 11.04 -0.59 5.69
C GLU A 254 10.74 0.44 6.77
N TYR A 255 9.46 0.64 7.05
CA TYR A 255 8.99 1.43 8.17
C TYR A 255 8.12 0.60 9.12
N MET A 256 8.47 0.56 10.40
CA MET A 256 7.67 -0.08 11.45
C MET A 256 7.40 0.90 12.58
N GLY A 257 6.15 1.26 12.80
CA GLY A 257 5.79 2.27 13.80
C GLY A 257 4.35 2.76 13.67
N HIS A 258 4.08 3.94 14.22
CA HIS A 258 2.76 4.54 14.16
C HIS A 258 2.54 5.33 12.86
N GLY A 259 1.53 4.90 12.11
CA GLY A 259 1.06 5.56 10.90
C GLY A 259 -0.41 5.93 11.02
N ASP A 260 -0.79 6.87 10.16
CA ASP A 260 -2.15 7.15 9.78
C ASP A 260 -2.18 7.35 8.25
N TRP A 261 -3.35 7.54 7.66
CA TRP A 261 -3.49 7.75 6.23
C TRP A 261 -2.82 9.03 5.74
N PHE A 262 -2.65 10.05 6.58
CA PHE A 262 -2.03 11.33 6.18
C PHE A 262 -0.54 11.47 6.53
N TRP A 263 -0.04 10.66 7.47
CA TRP A 263 1.26 10.89 8.10
C TRP A 263 1.76 9.63 8.79
N PHE A 264 3.06 9.58 9.07
CA PHE A 264 3.64 8.60 9.98
C PHE A 264 4.66 9.25 10.90
N ILE A 265 4.78 8.69 12.09
CA ILE A 265 5.56 9.26 13.19
C ILE A 265 6.83 8.43 13.38
N PRO A 266 8.00 9.03 13.21
CA PRO A 266 9.23 8.31 13.47
C PRO A 266 9.55 8.26 14.96
N SER A 267 9.10 9.18 15.81
CA SER A 267 9.22 9.01 17.27
C SER A 267 8.26 9.95 17.99
N ILE A 268 7.43 9.42 18.89
CA ILE A 268 6.60 10.22 19.80
C ILE A 268 7.42 10.83 20.95
N TYR A 269 8.70 10.45 21.10
CA TYR A 269 9.51 10.95 22.19
C TYR A 269 10.00 12.39 21.94
N GLY A 270 9.84 13.24 22.96
CA GLY A 270 10.35 14.61 22.98
C GLY A 270 9.27 15.69 22.89
N LEU A 271 9.70 16.94 23.07
CA LEU A 271 8.80 18.10 23.23
C LEU A 271 8.21 18.63 21.90
N ASP A 272 8.61 18.06 20.76
CA ASP A 272 8.24 18.54 19.43
C ASP A 272 8.29 17.38 18.42
N TYR A 273 7.41 16.40 18.59
CA TYR A 273 7.32 15.28 17.65
C TYR A 273 6.60 15.69 16.36
N TYR A 274 5.58 16.56 16.44
CA TYR A 274 4.81 17.00 15.28
C TYR A 274 5.67 17.70 14.22
N SER A 275 6.68 18.48 14.59
CA SER A 275 7.57 19.07 13.59
C SER A 275 8.44 18.05 12.87
N LYS A 276 8.61 16.84 13.44
CA LYS A 276 9.52 15.79 12.96
C LYS A 276 8.84 14.72 12.11
N VAL A 277 7.51 14.77 11.98
CA VAL A 277 6.72 13.74 11.30
C VAL A 277 6.91 13.77 9.80
N PHE A 278 6.56 12.67 9.16
CA PHE A 278 6.40 12.59 7.72
C PHE A 278 4.92 12.72 7.40
N ASP A 279 4.55 13.72 6.62
CA ASP A 279 3.17 13.93 6.20
C ASP A 279 3.11 14.27 4.71
N VAL A 280 1.91 14.14 4.15
CA VAL A 280 1.65 14.42 2.73
C VAL A 280 2.13 15.80 2.32
N ALA A 281 1.92 16.83 3.14
CA ALA A 281 2.23 18.21 2.78
C ALA A 281 3.73 18.43 2.57
N HIS A 282 4.57 17.77 3.38
CA HIS A 282 6.01 17.82 3.24
C HIS A 282 6.54 16.88 2.16
N MET A 283 5.99 15.67 2.05
CA MET A 283 6.54 14.61 1.19
C MET A 283 6.12 14.72 -0.28
N LYS A 284 4.99 15.37 -0.60
CA LYS A 284 4.50 15.49 -2.00
C LYS A 284 5.49 16.13 -2.98
N ASN A 285 6.50 16.86 -2.50
CA ASN A 285 7.53 17.50 -3.32
C ASN A 285 8.88 16.78 -3.24
N TRP A 286 8.93 15.58 -2.67
CA TRP A 286 10.15 14.79 -2.56
C TRP A 286 10.35 13.97 -3.83
N VAL A 287 11.61 13.61 -4.11
CA VAL A 287 11.98 12.79 -5.27
C VAL A 287 12.83 11.64 -4.75
N PHE A 288 12.32 10.42 -4.92
CA PHE A 288 12.91 9.17 -4.49
C PHE A 288 13.52 8.43 -5.67
N LYS A 289 14.35 7.46 -5.33
CA LYS A 289 14.72 6.41 -6.27
C LYS A 289 13.56 5.42 -6.43
N PRO A 290 13.48 4.70 -7.55
CA PRO A 290 12.50 3.62 -7.74
C PRO A 290 12.63 2.56 -6.64
N SER A 291 11.90 2.70 -5.54
CA SER A 291 12.08 1.87 -4.35
C SER A 291 10.85 1.03 -4.01
N VAL A 292 11.07 -0.04 -3.26
CA VAL A 292 10.04 -0.78 -2.52
C VAL A 292 9.89 -0.16 -1.13
N PHE A 293 8.67 0.25 -0.77
CA PHE A 293 8.37 0.75 0.57
C PHE A 293 7.48 -0.23 1.32
N LEU A 294 8.05 -0.91 2.32
CA LEU A 294 7.36 -1.88 3.17
C LEU A 294 6.96 -1.22 4.48
N THR A 295 5.72 -1.44 4.93
CA THR A 295 5.27 -0.90 6.22
C THR A 295 4.57 -1.92 7.10
N ALA A 296 4.88 -1.84 8.39
CA ALA A 296 4.08 -2.41 9.47
C ALA A 296 3.55 -1.25 10.32
N ALA A 297 2.55 -0.57 9.78
CA ALA A 297 1.94 0.61 10.38
C ALA A 297 0.48 0.73 9.99
N CYS A 298 -0.31 1.28 10.91
CA CYS A 298 -1.75 1.48 10.76
C CYS A 298 -2.09 2.49 9.65
N LEU A 299 -3.19 2.25 8.93
CA LEU A 299 -3.89 3.18 8.01
C LEU A 299 -3.09 3.82 6.87
N MET A 300 -1.77 3.63 6.76
CA MET A 300 -0.97 4.25 5.69
C MET A 300 -1.39 3.80 4.28
N GLY A 301 -2.04 2.64 4.17
CA GLY A 301 -2.68 2.11 2.97
C GLY A 301 -4.18 2.37 2.89
N ARG A 302 -4.75 3.35 3.58
CA ARG A 302 -6.18 3.70 3.43
C ARG A 302 -6.38 4.56 2.19
N ILE A 303 -7.19 4.13 1.24
CA ILE A 303 -7.56 4.94 0.05
C ILE A 303 -9.08 5.03 -0.16
N ASP A 304 -9.88 4.43 0.71
CA ASP A 304 -11.33 4.50 0.67
C ASP A 304 -11.84 5.77 1.37
N GLY A 305 -12.69 6.51 0.67
CA GLY A 305 -13.35 7.70 1.23
C GLY A 305 -12.47 8.94 1.41
N ILE A 306 -11.25 8.93 0.89
CA ILE A 306 -10.34 10.07 0.95
C ILE A 306 -9.82 10.43 -0.44
N PRO A 307 -9.51 11.71 -0.71
CA PRO A 307 -8.85 12.10 -1.96
C PRO A 307 -7.50 11.39 -2.11
N SER A 308 -7.17 10.97 -3.33
CA SER A 308 -5.92 10.25 -3.64
C SER A 308 -4.66 11.00 -3.18
N TYR A 309 -4.66 12.33 -3.33
CA TYR A 309 -3.54 13.20 -2.93
C TYR A 309 -3.43 13.42 -1.41
N MET A 310 -4.30 12.82 -0.60
CA MET A 310 -4.28 12.92 0.86
C MET A 310 -3.79 11.65 1.55
N ASN A 311 -3.43 10.60 0.80
CA ASN A 311 -2.86 9.38 1.36
C ASN A 311 -1.31 9.42 1.35
N ILE A 312 -0.67 9.04 2.46
CA ILE A 312 0.78 9.02 2.62
C ILE A 312 1.44 7.90 1.80
N GLY A 313 0.82 6.72 1.70
CA GLY A 313 1.27 5.63 0.82
C GLY A 313 1.29 6.03 -0.65
N LEU A 314 0.22 6.67 -1.15
CA LEU A 314 0.16 7.22 -2.51
C LEU A 314 1.15 8.37 -2.70
N THR A 315 1.43 9.14 -1.64
CA THR A 315 2.47 10.18 -1.68
C THR A 315 3.86 9.59 -1.84
N LEU A 316 4.14 8.43 -1.25
CA LEU A 316 5.41 7.71 -1.44
C LEU A 316 5.55 7.22 -2.89
N LEU A 317 4.46 6.70 -3.48
CA LEU A 317 4.43 6.36 -4.91
C LEU A 317 4.64 7.58 -5.80
N HIS A 318 3.95 8.70 -5.51
CA HIS A 318 4.13 9.97 -6.21
C HIS A 318 5.58 10.46 -6.13
N ALA A 319 6.20 10.35 -4.95
CA ALA A 319 7.59 10.77 -4.73
C ALA A 319 8.60 9.89 -5.49
N GLY A 320 8.25 8.67 -5.89
CA GLY A 320 9.10 7.85 -6.75
C GLY A 320 9.13 6.35 -6.42
N CYS A 321 8.49 5.89 -5.34
CA CYS A 321 8.40 4.45 -5.06
C CYS A 321 7.71 3.71 -6.21
N ASN A 322 8.16 2.49 -6.50
CA ASN A 322 7.53 1.61 -7.48
C ASN A 322 6.43 0.75 -6.85
N CYS A 323 6.51 0.52 -5.54
CA CYS A 323 5.45 -0.13 -4.80
C CYS A 323 5.43 0.29 -3.34
N PHE A 324 4.25 0.13 -2.75
CA PHE A 324 3.96 0.40 -1.35
C PHE A 324 3.17 -0.77 -0.77
N ILE A 325 3.66 -1.35 0.33
CA ILE A 325 2.95 -2.32 1.16
C ILE A 325 2.53 -1.62 2.44
N GLY A 326 1.24 -1.67 2.77
CA GLY A 326 0.73 -1.11 4.03
C GLY A 326 -0.66 -1.60 4.38
N ALA A 327 -1.26 -0.98 5.39
CA ALA A 327 -2.56 -1.39 5.92
C ALA A 327 -3.66 -0.36 5.66
N THR A 328 -4.84 -0.83 5.25
CA THR A 328 -6.03 0.01 5.05
C THR A 328 -6.68 0.47 6.37
N ARG A 329 -6.39 -0.23 7.46
CA ARG A 329 -6.86 0.05 8.82
C ARG A 329 -5.78 -0.23 9.85
N GLU A 330 -6.12 -0.27 11.13
CA GLU A 330 -5.15 -0.61 12.17
C GLU A 330 -4.68 -2.05 11.97
N THR A 331 -3.37 -2.24 12.10
CA THR A 331 -2.79 -3.57 12.20
C THR A 331 -2.90 -4.07 13.64
N GLY A 332 -2.85 -5.39 13.85
CA GLY A 332 -2.79 -5.97 15.20
C GLY A 332 -1.44 -5.72 15.89
N GLN A 333 -1.04 -6.62 16.80
CA GLN A 333 0.36 -6.69 17.30
C GLN A 333 1.37 -6.56 16.15
N GLU A 334 2.59 -6.11 16.46
CA GLU A 334 3.69 -5.84 15.51
C GLU A 334 3.59 -6.71 14.26
N ALA A 335 3.02 -6.13 13.20
CA ALA A 335 2.66 -6.87 12.00
C ALA A 335 3.96 -7.27 11.29
N GLY A 336 4.42 -8.51 11.50
CA GLY A 336 5.67 -8.99 10.94
C GLY A 336 5.69 -8.84 9.41
N LEU A 337 6.89 -8.59 8.87
CA LEU A 337 7.14 -8.55 7.43
C LEU A 337 8.06 -9.69 6.99
N THR A 338 8.57 -10.50 7.92
CA THR A 338 9.62 -11.49 7.64
C THR A 338 9.26 -12.49 6.53
N VAL A 339 7.99 -12.91 6.46
CA VAL A 339 7.54 -13.84 5.41
C VAL A 339 7.56 -13.16 4.05
N LEU A 340 7.01 -11.94 3.96
CA LEU A 340 7.03 -11.13 2.75
C LEU A 340 8.47 -10.79 2.34
N GLU A 341 9.31 -10.31 3.27
CA GLU A 341 10.70 -9.94 3.02
C GLU A 341 11.51 -11.14 2.52
N ASN A 342 11.39 -12.31 3.16
CA ASN A 342 12.12 -13.49 2.69
C ASN A 342 11.62 -13.96 1.33
N SER A 343 10.31 -13.91 1.08
CA SER A 343 9.79 -14.25 -0.25
C SER A 343 10.34 -13.30 -1.31
N LEU A 344 10.29 -12.00 -1.06
CA LEU A 344 10.77 -10.99 -1.98
C LEU A 344 12.28 -11.14 -2.21
N LEU A 345 13.07 -11.04 -1.13
CA LEU A 345 14.50 -10.81 -1.20
C LEU A 345 15.33 -12.08 -1.40
N LEU A 346 14.83 -13.24 -0.93
CA LEU A 346 15.59 -14.50 -0.94
C LEU A 346 15.07 -15.49 -1.97
N ASN A 347 13.76 -15.46 -2.26
CA ASN A 347 13.14 -16.38 -3.21
C ASN A 347 12.99 -15.81 -4.62
N ASP A 348 13.47 -14.58 -4.88
CA ASP A 348 13.38 -13.89 -6.17
C ASP A 348 11.94 -13.84 -6.71
N THR A 349 11.01 -13.38 -5.87
CA THR A 349 9.60 -13.28 -6.23
C THR A 349 9.20 -11.85 -6.49
N SER A 350 8.24 -11.62 -7.41
CA SER A 350 7.64 -10.29 -7.54
C SER A 350 6.94 -9.86 -6.24
N ILE A 351 6.73 -8.55 -6.08
CA ILE A 351 6.09 -8.02 -4.87
C ILE A 351 4.67 -8.58 -4.65
N GLY A 352 3.93 -8.88 -5.73
CA GLY A 352 2.62 -9.51 -5.65
C GLY A 352 2.70 -10.99 -5.25
N GLU A 353 3.74 -11.71 -5.68
CA GLU A 353 4.01 -13.08 -5.25
C GLU A 353 4.46 -13.15 -3.79
N ALA A 354 5.29 -12.21 -3.35
CA ALA A 354 5.68 -12.09 -1.95
C ALA A 354 4.49 -11.81 -1.02
N LEU A 355 3.59 -10.90 -1.40
CA LEU A 355 2.37 -10.64 -0.63
C LEU A 355 1.42 -11.87 -0.63
N ARG A 356 1.32 -12.59 -1.76
CA ARG A 356 0.56 -13.85 -1.84
C ARG A 356 1.13 -14.90 -0.87
N ALA A 357 2.45 -15.10 -0.88
CA ALA A 357 3.14 -16.05 0.00
C ALA A 357 2.94 -15.70 1.48
N GLU A 358 3.02 -14.41 1.82
CA GLU A 358 2.71 -13.96 3.17
C GLU A 358 1.28 -14.29 3.58
N LYS A 359 0.27 -13.94 2.78
CA LYS A 359 -1.14 -14.21 3.10
C LYS A 359 -1.48 -15.70 3.19
N GLN A 360 -0.70 -16.57 2.56
CA GLN A 360 -0.84 -18.02 2.70
C GLN A 360 -0.35 -18.53 4.06
N ILE A 361 0.63 -17.84 4.67
CA ILE A 361 1.30 -18.24 5.92
C ILE A 361 0.74 -17.48 7.12
N ASP A 362 0.72 -16.15 7.04
CA ASP A 362 0.22 -15.26 8.09
C ASP A 362 -1.25 -14.89 7.82
N LYS A 363 -2.13 -15.55 8.57
CA LYS A 363 -3.58 -15.34 8.53
C LYS A 363 -4.10 -14.59 9.76
N GLU A 364 -3.22 -13.95 10.52
CA GLU A 364 -3.58 -13.27 11.77
C GLU A 364 -4.43 -12.01 11.49
N PRO A 365 -5.68 -11.92 12.00
CA PRO A 365 -6.48 -10.72 11.90
C PRO A 365 -6.01 -9.64 12.91
N PRO A 366 -6.19 -8.35 12.61
CA PRO A 366 -6.76 -7.78 11.39
C PRO A 366 -5.76 -7.72 10.22
N THR A 367 -4.47 -7.91 10.47
CA THR A 367 -3.35 -7.70 9.52
C THR A 367 -3.58 -8.43 8.18
N TYR A 368 -3.96 -9.71 8.23
CA TYR A 368 -4.26 -10.50 7.03
C TYR A 368 -5.26 -9.81 6.10
N TYR A 369 -6.32 -9.21 6.65
CA TYR A 369 -7.35 -8.51 5.87
C TYR A 369 -6.82 -7.19 5.33
N VAL A 370 -6.22 -6.36 6.19
CA VAL A 370 -5.99 -4.94 5.86
C VAL A 370 -4.71 -4.70 5.07
N ARG A 371 -3.78 -5.67 5.01
CA ARG A 371 -2.53 -5.52 4.28
C ARG A 371 -2.75 -5.55 2.77
N VAL A 372 -2.29 -4.50 2.08
CA VAL A 372 -2.49 -4.26 0.65
C VAL A 372 -1.18 -3.92 -0.05
N LEU A 373 -1.16 -4.16 -1.37
CA LEU A 373 -0.12 -3.72 -2.29
C LEU A 373 -0.67 -2.64 -3.21
N TYR A 374 0.00 -1.49 -3.20
CA TYR A 374 -0.15 -0.46 -4.23
C TYR A 374 1.06 -0.45 -5.15
N GLY A 375 0.81 -0.66 -6.43
CA GLY A 375 1.84 -0.91 -7.43
C GLY A 375 1.46 -2.08 -8.35
N ASP A 376 2.33 -2.34 -9.32
CA ASP A 376 2.20 -3.48 -10.21
C ASP A 376 2.58 -4.78 -9.45
N PRO A 377 1.67 -5.77 -9.36
CA PRO A 377 1.99 -7.06 -8.72
C PRO A 377 3.15 -7.80 -9.38
N ALA A 378 3.45 -7.54 -10.67
CA ALA A 378 4.54 -8.18 -11.40
C ALA A 378 5.91 -7.53 -11.17
N PHE A 379 5.98 -6.39 -10.47
CA PHE A 379 7.23 -5.71 -10.20
C PHE A 379 8.15 -6.59 -9.35
N ASN A 380 9.33 -6.92 -9.88
CA ASN A 380 10.36 -7.68 -9.18
C ASN A 380 11.64 -6.83 -9.09
N PRO A 381 11.90 -6.17 -7.95
CA PRO A 381 13.05 -5.27 -7.77
C PRO A 381 14.40 -5.99 -7.90
N TYR A 382 15.49 -5.22 -8.02
CA TYR A 382 16.83 -5.81 -8.02
C TYR A 382 17.22 -6.28 -6.62
N GLU A 383 17.74 -7.50 -6.50
CA GLU A 383 18.45 -7.94 -5.30
C GLU A 383 19.95 -8.16 -5.56
N PRO A 384 20.85 -7.85 -4.61
CA PRO A 384 22.27 -8.15 -4.77
C PRO A 384 22.59 -9.64 -4.99
N ILE A 385 21.76 -10.55 -4.47
CA ILE A 385 21.92 -12.00 -4.64
C ILE A 385 21.30 -12.53 -5.95
N ASN A 386 20.19 -11.96 -6.41
CA ASN A 386 19.44 -12.45 -7.58
C ASN A 386 19.73 -11.66 -8.87
N GLY A 387 20.24 -10.43 -8.73
CA GLY A 387 20.44 -9.50 -9.82
C GLY A 387 19.13 -8.82 -10.24
N PHE A 388 19.03 -8.45 -11.52
CA PHE A 388 17.77 -7.96 -12.09
C PHE A 388 16.92 -9.14 -12.55
N SER A 389 15.72 -9.21 -12.03
CA SER A 389 14.76 -10.24 -12.42
C SER A 389 14.01 -9.85 -13.70
N ASN A 390 13.43 -10.86 -14.37
CA ASN A 390 12.50 -10.59 -15.46
C ASN A 390 11.24 -9.94 -14.86
N GLN A 391 10.96 -8.69 -15.25
CA GLN A 391 9.80 -7.91 -14.81
C GLN A 391 8.47 -8.45 -15.40
N GLY A 392 8.32 -9.77 -15.50
CA GLY A 392 7.19 -10.42 -16.13
C GLY A 392 6.98 -10.03 -17.60
N ARG A 393 8.03 -9.63 -18.33
CA ARG A 393 7.92 -9.28 -19.76
C ARG A 393 7.92 -10.55 -20.61
N PRO A 394 7.09 -10.65 -21.66
CA PRO A 394 7.15 -11.74 -22.61
C PRO A 394 8.57 -11.86 -23.16
N ILE A 395 9.09 -13.09 -23.17
CA ILE A 395 10.36 -13.39 -23.81
C ILE A 395 10.16 -13.13 -25.30
N LYS A 396 10.96 -12.22 -25.89
CA LYS A 396 10.96 -12.02 -27.35
C LYS A 396 11.38 -13.34 -27.99
N SER A 397 10.45 -13.97 -28.71
CA SER A 397 10.70 -15.13 -29.57
C SER A 397 11.67 -14.80 -30.70
#